data_AF-A0A660YAS0-F1
#
_entry.id   AF-A0A660YAS0-F1
#
_cell.length_a   1.000
_cell.length_b   1.000
_cell.length_c   1.000
_cell.angle_alpha   90.00
_cell.angle_beta   90.00
_cell.angle_gamma   90.00
#
_symmetry.space_group_name_H-M   'P 1'
#
loop_
_entity.id
_entity.type
_entity.pdbx_description
1 polymer ?
#
loop_
_entity_poly.entity_id
_entity_poly.type
_entity_poly.pdbx_seq_one_letter_code
_entity_poly.pdbx_strand_id
1 'polypeptide(L)'
;MCGGGRMPIIPTNTGRETTPGSSWGPCRLRGREREEDMRRIKIAMLGCGGVAHLYLPVFKYLKEAQLVALVDIDEGKAKHLAERYGVEKVYSDVEEAASDPEIDAVIVGTPPNLHAEHVEVCASSGKHILCEKPMASTVGDCQRIIDACRKNGVKLQMAHMKRFMRGNQMVKSIVDSGCMGKIFMAECHWDCAVPHLIGTYRETEEAGGGNLQDHGPHAFDLVRWWTGNDILQVSASIRIVHPQRPTEDTAVVVLEHENGMVSFYHMTRVSYGREHWQDLYRIYGTDATLVVRNDHHFPTTSLESPEIVLYRPGGCIQRYDLGHPWNLDDTVVQNNPFYNQLKAFCECILNDTEPRVTGEDGMHVMEAVIAAYVSSLKGIKVKLPFREDVDLRKLFREIKERDGKNLKYDYTIDNLPKPAVSLKAPLYAFRPPRTKEKWSDEEHGMIGEAGYDALTTSLKRSCICRTRAASTTGTSERRSWRCKAEDRVELPGGLYSPKSGQLPYEG
;
A
#
# COMPACT_ATOMS: atom_id res chain seq x y z
N MET A 1 42.34 35.92 -31.29
CA MET A 1 43.78 35.54 -31.19
C MET A 1 43.85 34.03 -31.20
N CYS A 2 44.69 33.51 -32.10
CA CYS A 2 44.86 32.10 -32.42
C CYS A 2 45.80 31.36 -31.45
N GLY A 3 45.72 30.03 -31.46
CA GLY A 3 46.79 29.10 -31.05
C GLY A 3 46.21 27.84 -30.41
N GLY A 4 46.31 26.61 -30.90
CA GLY A 4 47.17 26.02 -31.93
C GLY A 4 48.14 25.00 -31.30
N GLY A 5 47.99 23.70 -31.60
CA GLY A 5 48.95 22.63 -31.24
C GLY A 5 48.35 21.23 -31.39
N ARG A 6 48.34 20.64 -32.60
CA ARG A 6 49.30 19.66 -33.18
C ARG A 6 49.01 18.18 -32.83
N MET A 7 48.59 17.43 -33.86
CA MET A 7 48.72 15.96 -33.98
C MET A 7 50.17 15.54 -34.28
N PRO A 8 50.47 14.23 -34.16
CA PRO A 8 51.33 13.53 -35.10
C PRO A 8 50.57 12.46 -35.91
N ILE A 9 51.02 12.32 -37.17
CA ILE A 9 50.56 11.41 -38.23
C ILE A 9 51.53 10.21 -38.32
N ILE A 10 51.09 9.12 -39.00
CA ILE A 10 51.82 8.22 -39.94
C ILE A 10 51.64 6.72 -39.57
N PRO A 11 51.50 5.74 -40.51
CA PRO A 11 51.33 5.81 -41.97
C PRO A 11 50.10 5.06 -42.53
N THR A 12 49.64 5.54 -43.69
CA THR A 12 48.85 4.80 -44.68
C THR A 12 49.75 3.91 -45.53
N ASN A 13 49.37 2.65 -45.76
CA ASN A 13 49.99 1.82 -46.79
C ASN A 13 48.95 1.47 -47.86
N THR A 14 49.33 1.74 -49.10
CA THR A 14 48.53 1.64 -50.32
C THR A 14 48.83 0.35 -51.08
N GLY A 15 47.78 -0.36 -51.52
CA GLY A 15 47.70 -0.88 -52.90
C GLY A 15 47.96 -2.38 -53.17
N ARG A 16 46.94 -2.99 -53.81
CA ARG A 16 46.89 -4.19 -54.69
C ARG A 16 47.03 -5.54 -53.97
N GLU A 17 46.22 -6.57 -54.23
CA GLU A 17 45.70 -7.12 -55.49
C GLU A 17 44.43 -7.95 -55.24
N THR A 18 43.59 -8.08 -56.27
CA THR A 18 42.33 -8.82 -56.29
C THR A 18 42.52 -10.28 -56.71
N THR A 19 41.91 -11.24 -56.01
CA THR A 19 41.31 -12.48 -56.59
C THR A 19 40.18 -12.99 -55.67
N PRO A 20 39.06 -13.52 -56.20
CA PRO A 20 37.94 -14.00 -55.40
C PRO A 20 38.00 -15.51 -55.18
N GLY A 21 37.74 -15.99 -53.96
CA GLY A 21 37.81 -17.42 -53.66
C GLY A 21 37.16 -17.83 -52.34
N SER A 22 35.87 -18.13 -52.41
CA SER A 22 35.16 -19.19 -51.68
C SER A 22 34.83 -19.09 -50.18
N SER A 23 33.54 -19.40 -49.95
CA SER A 23 32.87 -19.97 -48.79
C SER A 23 32.65 -19.13 -47.53
N TRP A 24 31.44 -18.57 -47.51
CA TRP A 24 30.61 -18.27 -46.35
C TRP A 24 30.68 -19.37 -45.27
N GLY A 25 31.09 -18.98 -44.07
CA GLY A 25 30.72 -19.65 -42.82
C GLY A 25 30.11 -18.60 -41.90
N PRO A 26 28.91 -18.80 -41.34
CA PRO A 26 28.34 -17.84 -40.41
C PRO A 26 29.14 -17.89 -39.12
N CYS A 27 29.89 -16.82 -38.85
CA CYS A 27 30.47 -16.53 -37.54
C CYS A 27 29.28 -16.36 -36.57
N ARG A 28 28.90 -17.44 -35.88
CA ARG A 28 28.00 -17.37 -34.74
C ARG A 28 28.75 -16.63 -33.63
N LEU A 29 28.53 -15.32 -33.55
CA LEU A 29 28.73 -14.59 -32.32
C LEU A 29 27.75 -15.17 -31.30
N ARG A 30 28.18 -16.23 -30.59
CA ARG A 30 27.57 -16.61 -29.31
C ARG A 30 27.99 -15.56 -28.29
N GLY A 31 27.33 -14.41 -28.33
CA GLY A 31 27.17 -13.58 -27.14
C GLY A 31 26.26 -14.33 -26.17
N ARG A 32 26.79 -15.34 -25.46
CA ARG A 32 26.27 -15.62 -24.13
C ARG A 32 26.78 -14.49 -23.28
N GLU A 33 25.98 -13.45 -23.10
CA GLU A 33 26.05 -12.67 -21.87
C GLU A 33 26.03 -13.69 -20.75
N ARG A 34 27.15 -13.85 -20.04
CA ARG A 34 27.11 -14.50 -18.74
C ARG A 34 26.30 -13.52 -17.91
N GLU A 35 25.04 -13.83 -17.63
CA GLU A 35 24.44 -13.38 -16.38
C GLU A 35 25.45 -13.78 -15.31
N GLU A 36 26.19 -12.80 -14.78
CA GLU A 36 26.90 -13.00 -13.53
C GLU A 36 25.85 -13.50 -12.54
N ASP A 37 26.13 -14.64 -11.92
CA ASP A 37 25.23 -15.35 -11.02
C ASP A 37 25.07 -14.50 -9.74
N MET A 38 24.28 -13.43 -9.85
CA MET A 38 24.01 -12.50 -8.78
C MET A 38 23.35 -13.29 -7.65
N ARG A 39 24.03 -13.34 -6.50
CA ARG A 39 23.49 -13.98 -5.29
C ARG A 39 22.09 -13.41 -5.03
N ARG A 40 21.07 -14.26 -5.06
CA ARG A 40 19.70 -13.91 -4.67
C ARG A 40 19.50 -14.21 -3.20
N ILE A 41 18.84 -13.31 -2.49
CA ILE A 41 18.38 -13.54 -1.11
C ILE A 41 17.19 -14.48 -1.16
N LYS A 42 17.29 -15.65 -0.53
CA LYS A 42 16.21 -16.61 -0.39
C LYS A 42 15.30 -16.19 0.77
N ILE A 43 14.04 -15.88 0.48
CA ILE A 43 13.09 -15.28 1.41
C ILE A 43 11.94 -16.24 1.71
N ALA A 44 11.56 -16.30 2.99
CA ALA A 44 10.30 -16.91 3.42
C ALA A 44 9.24 -15.86 3.80
N MET A 45 7.97 -16.13 3.48
CA MET A 45 6.84 -15.31 3.92
C MET A 45 6.19 -15.95 5.16
N LEU A 46 6.22 -15.26 6.29
CA LEU A 46 5.49 -15.67 7.49
C LEU A 46 4.11 -15.01 7.52
N GLY A 47 3.06 -15.81 7.50
CA GLY A 47 1.67 -15.38 7.37
C GLY A 47 1.22 -15.27 5.91
N CYS A 48 0.39 -16.20 5.49
CA CYS A 48 -0.21 -16.30 4.14
C CYS A 48 -1.56 -15.56 4.06
N GLY A 49 -1.66 -14.42 4.75
CA GLY A 49 -2.86 -13.59 4.80
C GLY A 49 -2.92 -12.49 3.73
N GLY A 50 -3.72 -11.46 4.00
CA GLY A 50 -3.94 -10.33 3.07
C GLY A 50 -2.66 -9.67 2.55
N VAL A 51 -1.63 -9.54 3.38
CA VAL A 51 -0.37 -8.89 3.00
C VAL A 51 0.50 -9.76 2.09
N ALA A 52 0.45 -11.09 2.21
CA ALA A 52 1.14 -12.00 1.30
C ALA A 52 0.68 -11.76 -0.14
N HIS A 53 -0.62 -11.52 -0.36
CA HIS A 53 -1.16 -11.20 -1.68
C HIS A 53 -0.61 -9.89 -2.28
N LEU A 54 0.00 -9.01 -1.48
CA LEU A 54 0.65 -7.78 -1.94
C LEU A 54 2.13 -8.01 -2.26
N TYR A 55 2.84 -8.83 -1.47
CA TYR A 55 4.25 -9.15 -1.69
C TYR A 55 4.47 -10.21 -2.77
N LEU A 56 3.75 -11.33 -2.74
CA LEU A 56 4.07 -12.48 -3.60
C LEU A 56 4.06 -12.14 -5.12
N PRO A 57 3.11 -11.32 -5.64
CA PRO A 57 3.12 -10.95 -7.06
C PRO A 57 4.37 -10.24 -7.54
N VAL A 58 5.11 -9.54 -6.67
CA VAL A 58 6.27 -8.74 -7.10
C VAL A 58 7.55 -9.57 -7.22
N PHE A 59 7.60 -10.78 -6.66
CA PHE A 59 8.79 -11.64 -6.72
C PHE A 59 9.21 -12.01 -8.14
N LYS A 60 8.27 -12.10 -9.09
CA LYS A 60 8.62 -12.37 -10.50
C LYS A 60 9.44 -11.24 -11.15
N TYR A 61 9.44 -10.03 -10.57
CA TYR A 61 10.20 -8.87 -11.04
C TYR A 61 11.49 -8.64 -10.25
N LEU A 62 11.64 -9.26 -9.08
CA LEU A 62 12.80 -9.09 -8.19
C LEU A 62 13.95 -9.98 -8.66
N LYS A 63 15.09 -9.38 -8.99
CA LYS A 63 16.30 -10.12 -9.40
C LYS A 63 17.17 -10.46 -8.21
N GLU A 64 17.06 -9.67 -7.15
CA GLU A 64 17.83 -9.72 -5.91
C GLU A 64 17.25 -10.73 -4.91
N ALA A 65 16.04 -11.25 -5.16
CA ALA A 65 15.31 -12.11 -4.22
C ALA A 65 14.69 -13.32 -4.90
N GLN A 66 14.51 -14.39 -4.12
CA GLN A 66 13.71 -15.55 -4.49
C GLN A 66 12.80 -15.92 -3.32
N LEU A 67 11.51 -16.12 -3.59
CA LEU A 67 10.58 -16.68 -2.60
C LEU A 67 10.80 -18.20 -2.53
N VAL A 68 11.24 -18.71 -1.39
CA VAL A 68 11.60 -20.13 -1.23
C VAL A 68 10.69 -20.89 -0.28
N ALA A 69 9.99 -20.20 0.61
CA ALA A 69 9.10 -20.83 1.57
C ALA A 69 7.90 -19.96 1.93
N LEU A 70 6.79 -20.62 2.25
CA LEU A 70 5.58 -20.01 2.80
C LEU A 70 5.26 -20.65 4.15
N VAL A 71 4.94 -19.81 5.14
CA VAL A 71 4.68 -20.26 6.51
C VAL A 71 3.33 -19.73 6.96
N ASP A 72 2.44 -20.62 7.39
CA ASP A 72 1.17 -20.26 8.02
C ASP A 72 0.66 -21.40 8.89
N ILE A 73 0.11 -21.07 10.07
CA ILE A 73 -0.54 -22.04 10.95
C ILE A 73 -1.69 -22.78 10.25
N ASP A 74 -2.29 -22.14 9.25
CA ASP A 74 -3.25 -22.74 8.33
C ASP A 74 -2.50 -23.23 7.09
N GLU A 75 -2.04 -24.48 7.16
CA GLU A 75 -1.26 -25.12 6.09
C GLU A 75 -2.00 -25.08 4.73
N GLY A 76 -3.33 -25.06 4.73
CA GLY A 76 -4.14 -24.94 3.52
C GLY A 76 -3.92 -23.63 2.78
N LYS A 77 -3.80 -22.50 3.51
CA LYS A 77 -3.48 -21.20 2.90
C LYS A 77 -2.07 -21.18 2.31
N ALA A 78 -1.10 -21.72 3.05
CA ALA A 78 0.29 -21.77 2.60
C ALA A 78 0.43 -22.67 1.36
N LYS A 79 -0.18 -23.86 1.35
CA LYS A 79 -0.22 -24.77 0.18
C LYS A 79 -0.87 -24.13 -1.04
N HIS A 80 -1.99 -23.43 -0.85
CA HIS A 80 -2.67 -22.74 -1.96
C HIS A 80 -1.78 -21.67 -2.61
N LEU A 81 -1.10 -20.85 -1.81
CA LEU A 81 -0.18 -19.85 -2.33
C LEU A 81 1.09 -20.50 -2.91
N ALA A 82 1.57 -21.59 -2.32
CA ALA A 82 2.73 -22.33 -2.79
C ALA A 82 2.51 -22.87 -4.21
N GLU A 83 1.36 -23.51 -4.45
CA GLU A 83 0.95 -23.95 -5.78
C GLU A 83 0.85 -22.78 -6.76
N ARG A 84 0.22 -21.68 -6.36
CA ARG A 84 0.02 -20.50 -7.22
C ARG A 84 1.32 -19.82 -7.65
N TYR A 85 2.33 -19.80 -6.79
CA TYR A 85 3.60 -19.09 -7.03
C TYR A 85 4.79 -20.02 -7.30
N GLY A 86 4.57 -21.33 -7.34
CA GLY A 86 5.63 -22.33 -7.59
C GLY A 86 6.66 -22.41 -6.46
N VAL A 87 6.23 -22.28 -5.21
CA VAL A 87 7.10 -22.40 -4.03
C VAL A 87 7.04 -23.84 -3.51
N GLU A 88 8.19 -24.48 -3.35
CA GLU A 88 8.24 -25.90 -2.97
C GLU A 88 8.06 -26.13 -1.47
N LYS A 89 8.54 -25.20 -0.63
CA LYS A 89 8.55 -25.38 0.82
C LYS A 89 7.36 -24.69 1.48
N VAL A 90 6.64 -25.47 2.28
CA VAL A 90 5.55 -25.00 3.13
C VAL A 90 5.83 -25.46 4.55
N TYR A 91 5.68 -24.54 5.50
CA TYR A 91 5.79 -24.82 6.93
C TYR A 91 4.53 -24.36 7.64
N SER A 92 4.19 -25.04 8.73
CA SER A 92 3.11 -24.63 9.64
C SER A 92 3.63 -24.00 10.93
N ASP A 93 4.95 -23.93 11.08
CA ASP A 93 5.65 -23.53 12.29
C ASP A 93 6.83 -22.60 11.94
N VAL A 94 7.01 -21.54 12.74
CA VAL A 94 8.00 -20.49 12.44
C VAL A 94 9.41 -20.96 12.80
N GLU A 95 9.55 -21.77 13.85
CA GLU A 95 10.80 -22.34 14.32
C GLU A 95 11.37 -23.35 13.31
N GLU A 96 10.51 -24.18 12.70
CA GLU A 96 10.88 -25.07 11.60
C GLU A 96 11.42 -24.29 10.41
N ALA A 97 10.71 -23.24 9.97
CA ALA A 97 11.15 -22.39 8.87
C ALA A 97 12.44 -21.61 9.23
N ALA A 98 12.55 -21.10 10.46
CA ALA A 98 13.75 -20.41 10.93
C ALA A 98 14.97 -21.33 10.97
N SER A 99 14.79 -22.64 11.17
CA SER A 99 15.87 -23.62 11.19
C SER A 99 16.35 -24.05 9.81
N ASP A 100 15.62 -23.75 8.73
CA ASP A 100 16.00 -24.11 7.37
C ASP A 100 17.23 -23.30 6.90
N PRO A 101 18.38 -23.94 6.60
CA PRO A 101 19.57 -23.25 6.14
C PRO A 101 19.42 -22.62 4.74
N GLU A 102 18.37 -22.96 3.99
CA GLU A 102 18.11 -22.36 2.68
C GLU A 102 17.34 -21.04 2.75
N ILE A 103 16.90 -20.59 3.92
CA ILE A 103 16.25 -19.29 4.09
C ILE A 103 17.31 -18.29 4.57
N ASP A 104 17.52 -17.20 3.83
CA ASP A 104 18.42 -16.09 4.23
C ASP A 104 17.66 -15.01 5.03
N ALA A 105 16.40 -14.76 4.67
CA ALA A 105 15.59 -13.69 5.26
C ALA A 105 14.10 -14.06 5.34
N VAL A 106 13.35 -13.34 6.18
CA VAL A 106 11.90 -13.53 6.34
C VAL A 106 11.14 -12.21 6.20
N ILE A 107 9.94 -12.28 5.62
CA ILE A 107 8.92 -11.24 5.70
C ILE A 107 7.96 -11.65 6.81
N VAL A 108 7.94 -10.91 7.92
CA VAL A 108 7.03 -11.16 9.05
C VAL A 108 5.72 -10.43 8.79
N GLY A 109 4.73 -11.12 8.22
CA GLY A 109 3.40 -10.60 7.90
C GLY A 109 2.27 -11.23 8.73
N THR A 110 2.60 -11.72 9.93
CA THR A 110 1.66 -12.31 10.89
C THR A 110 0.88 -11.23 11.65
N PRO A 111 -0.07 -11.57 12.55
CA PRO A 111 -0.66 -10.58 13.43
C PRO A 111 0.37 -9.81 14.28
N PRO A 112 0.18 -8.49 14.54
CA PRO A 112 1.18 -7.64 15.22
C PRO A 112 1.63 -8.13 16.59
N ASN A 113 0.73 -8.77 17.33
CA ASN A 113 1.01 -9.30 18.67
C ASN A 113 1.96 -10.51 18.65
N LEU A 114 2.25 -11.07 17.48
CA LEU A 114 3.18 -12.19 17.29
C LEU A 114 4.52 -11.76 16.68
N HIS A 115 4.65 -10.49 16.24
CA HIS A 115 5.85 -10.03 15.55
C HIS A 115 7.11 -10.21 16.41
N ALA A 116 7.06 -9.85 17.70
CA ALA A 116 8.24 -9.95 18.56
C ALA A 116 8.73 -11.40 18.72
N GLU A 117 7.83 -12.34 18.98
CA GLU A 117 8.18 -13.76 19.12
C GLU A 117 8.75 -14.33 17.81
N HIS A 118 8.08 -14.08 16.68
CA HIS A 118 8.56 -14.55 15.37
C HIS A 118 9.91 -13.93 14.98
N VAL A 119 10.11 -12.64 15.24
CA VAL A 119 11.38 -11.97 14.97
C VAL A 119 12.49 -12.50 15.88
N GLU A 120 12.24 -12.72 17.16
CA GLU A 120 13.22 -13.29 18.09
C GLU A 120 13.70 -14.66 17.62
N VAL A 121 12.76 -15.54 17.24
CA VAL A 121 13.05 -16.87 16.70
C VAL A 121 13.88 -16.76 15.42
N CYS A 122 13.41 -16.01 14.41
CA CYS A 122 14.11 -15.89 13.14
C CYS A 122 15.49 -15.21 13.27
N ALA A 123 15.61 -14.16 14.08
CA ALA A 123 16.88 -13.47 14.31
C ALA A 123 17.88 -14.38 15.02
N SER A 124 17.44 -15.19 15.98
CA SER A 124 18.31 -16.16 16.67
C SER A 124 18.88 -17.24 15.74
N SER A 125 18.14 -17.56 14.67
CA SER A 125 18.59 -18.45 13.60
C SER A 125 19.34 -17.73 12.46
N GLY A 126 19.74 -16.47 12.66
CA GLY A 126 20.54 -15.69 11.73
C GLY A 126 19.78 -15.17 10.50
N LYS A 127 18.43 -15.15 10.52
CA LYS A 127 17.63 -14.67 9.40
C LYS A 127 17.51 -13.15 9.43
N HIS A 128 17.67 -12.50 8.27
CA HIS A 128 17.35 -11.08 8.13
C HIS A 128 15.84 -10.85 8.14
N ILE A 129 15.40 -9.70 8.65
CA ILE A 129 13.99 -9.46 8.98
C ILE A 129 13.45 -8.26 8.20
N LEU A 130 12.39 -8.48 7.42
CA LEU A 130 11.46 -7.44 7.00
C LEU A 130 10.17 -7.58 7.83
N CYS A 131 9.95 -6.67 8.79
CA CYS A 131 8.81 -6.77 9.71
C CYS A 131 7.65 -5.87 9.26
N GLU A 132 6.44 -6.44 9.13
CA GLU A 132 5.26 -5.65 8.77
C GLU A 132 4.92 -4.59 9.82
N LYS A 133 4.23 -3.54 9.37
CA LYS A 133 3.62 -2.55 10.27
C LYS A 133 2.26 -3.07 10.75
N PRO A 134 1.78 -2.65 11.93
CA PRO A 134 2.54 -2.00 13.02
C PRO A 134 3.64 -2.93 13.57
N MET A 135 4.75 -2.36 14.04
CA MET A 135 5.93 -3.12 14.45
C MET A 135 5.62 -4.19 15.50
N ALA A 136 4.86 -3.81 16.53
CA ALA A 136 4.32 -4.70 17.54
C ALA A 136 3.09 -4.04 18.19
N SER A 137 2.47 -4.72 19.15
CA SER A 137 1.36 -4.16 19.94
C SER A 137 1.82 -3.30 21.12
N THR A 138 3.09 -3.39 21.55
CA THR A 138 3.62 -2.63 22.69
C THR A 138 4.99 -2.02 22.36
N VAL A 139 5.37 -0.95 23.08
CA VAL A 139 6.73 -0.36 22.94
C VAL A 139 7.79 -1.36 23.43
N GLY A 140 7.51 -2.10 24.50
CA GLY A 140 8.40 -3.16 25.00
C GLY A 140 8.69 -4.23 23.94
N ASP A 141 7.68 -4.67 23.21
CA ASP A 141 7.85 -5.62 22.11
C ASP A 141 8.59 -5.04 20.90
N CYS A 142 8.42 -3.74 20.61
CA CYS A 142 9.24 -3.06 19.62
C CYS A 142 10.73 -3.08 20.02
N GLN A 143 11.02 -2.81 21.29
CA GLN A 143 12.39 -2.85 21.81
C GLN A 143 12.98 -4.27 21.75
N ARG A 144 12.18 -5.30 22.11
CA ARG A 144 12.56 -6.71 21.98
C ARG A 144 12.96 -7.07 20.55
N ILE A 145 12.19 -6.64 19.57
CA ILE A 145 12.48 -6.84 18.14
C ILE A 145 13.85 -6.23 17.77
N ILE A 146 14.08 -4.96 18.14
CA ILE A 146 15.34 -4.26 17.84
C ILE A 146 16.52 -4.97 18.49
N ASP A 147 16.39 -5.32 19.77
CA ASP A 147 17.46 -5.94 20.55
C ASP A 147 17.77 -7.35 20.04
N ALA A 148 16.76 -8.13 19.65
CA ALA A 148 16.95 -9.44 19.06
C ALA A 148 17.73 -9.37 17.74
N CYS A 149 17.36 -8.45 16.84
CA CYS A 149 18.08 -8.29 15.58
C CYS A 149 19.52 -7.78 15.79
N ARG A 150 19.70 -6.78 16.65
CA ARG A 150 21.01 -6.22 16.99
C ARG A 150 21.94 -7.25 17.62
N LYS A 151 21.43 -8.03 18.59
CA LYS A 151 22.18 -9.09 19.29
C LYS A 151 22.71 -10.15 18.34
N ASN A 152 21.92 -10.52 17.33
CA ASN A 152 22.28 -11.55 16.36
C ASN A 152 22.98 -11.01 15.10
N GLY A 153 23.20 -9.69 15.01
CA GLY A 153 23.87 -9.07 13.87
C GLY A 153 23.08 -9.17 12.56
N VAL A 154 21.76 -9.32 12.62
CA VAL A 154 20.90 -9.41 11.42
C VAL A 154 20.26 -8.06 11.10
N LYS A 155 20.10 -7.77 9.80
CA LYS A 155 19.36 -6.58 9.33
C LYS A 155 17.89 -6.66 9.73
N LEU A 156 17.35 -5.53 10.20
CA LEU A 156 15.92 -5.32 10.49
C LEU A 156 15.43 -4.11 9.68
N GLN A 157 14.52 -4.36 8.74
CA GLN A 157 13.80 -3.30 8.05
C GLN A 157 12.33 -3.30 8.46
N MET A 158 11.80 -2.11 8.76
CA MET A 158 10.36 -1.95 8.97
C MET A 158 9.63 -1.72 7.66
N ALA A 159 8.45 -2.35 7.51
CA ALA A 159 7.66 -2.31 6.28
C ALA A 159 6.81 -1.04 6.09
N HIS A 160 7.43 0.13 6.19
CA HIS A 160 6.77 1.39 5.84
C HIS A 160 6.81 1.60 4.31
N MET A 161 6.04 0.78 3.59
CA MET A 161 6.02 0.72 2.11
C MET A 161 5.74 2.08 1.45
N LYS A 162 5.05 2.99 2.15
CA LYS A 162 4.79 4.35 1.66
C LYS A 162 6.06 5.18 1.45
N ARG A 163 7.15 4.96 2.20
CA ARG A 163 8.46 5.61 1.93
C ARG A 163 9.08 5.18 0.58
N PHE A 164 8.63 4.04 0.04
CA PHE A 164 9.07 3.46 -1.21
C PHE A 164 8.15 3.77 -2.41
N MET A 165 7.04 4.48 -2.17
CA MET A 165 6.23 5.03 -3.25
C MET A 165 6.96 6.20 -3.90
N ARG A 166 7.09 6.17 -5.24
CA ARG A 166 7.75 7.21 -6.01
C ARG A 166 7.18 8.62 -5.74
N GLY A 167 5.86 8.73 -5.60
CA GLY A 167 5.18 9.96 -5.20
C GLY A 167 5.67 10.52 -3.87
N ASN A 168 5.76 9.68 -2.83
CA ASN A 168 6.19 10.13 -1.52
C ASN A 168 7.70 10.44 -1.47
N GLN A 169 8.52 9.81 -2.33
CA GLN A 169 9.91 10.20 -2.52
C GLN A 169 10.04 11.56 -3.20
N MET A 170 9.13 11.89 -4.13
CA MET A 170 9.05 13.24 -4.71
C MET A 170 8.68 14.27 -3.64
N VAL A 171 7.69 13.98 -2.79
CA VAL A 171 7.31 14.84 -1.66
C VAL A 171 8.50 15.09 -0.73
N LYS A 172 9.24 14.03 -0.35
CA LYS A 172 10.47 14.15 0.43
C LYS A 172 11.48 15.08 -0.25
N SER A 173 11.69 14.91 -1.57
CA SER A 173 12.64 15.73 -2.34
C SER A 173 12.22 17.21 -2.40
N ILE A 174 10.92 17.51 -2.51
CA ILE A 174 10.40 18.88 -2.47
C ILE A 174 10.66 19.51 -1.10
N VAL A 175 10.35 18.80 -0.02
CA VAL A 175 10.60 19.28 1.34
C VAL A 175 12.09 19.51 1.58
N ASP A 176 12.94 18.55 1.21
CA ASP A 176 14.40 18.62 1.37
C ASP A 176 15.06 19.73 0.55
N SER A 177 14.44 20.14 -0.55
CA SER A 177 14.95 21.26 -1.35
C SER A 177 14.94 22.60 -0.59
N GLY A 178 14.21 22.68 0.53
CA GLY A 178 14.04 23.91 1.31
C GLY A 178 13.13 24.94 0.65
N CYS A 179 12.52 24.64 -0.51
CA CYS A 179 11.70 25.61 -1.25
C CYS A 179 10.39 26.01 -0.55
N MET A 180 10.03 25.34 0.54
CA MET A 180 8.88 25.65 1.38
C MET A 180 9.23 26.58 2.56
N GLY A 181 10.52 26.89 2.75
CA GLY A 181 10.98 27.60 3.94
C GLY A 181 10.88 26.74 5.19
N LYS A 182 10.55 27.34 6.34
CA LYS A 182 10.41 26.60 7.61
C LYS A 182 9.04 25.93 7.67
N ILE A 183 9.02 24.61 7.78
CA ILE A 183 7.77 23.85 8.01
C ILE A 183 7.29 24.10 9.43
N PHE A 184 6.06 24.56 9.58
CA PHE A 184 5.46 24.84 10.88
C PHE A 184 4.21 24.01 11.16
N MET A 185 3.58 23.43 10.12
CA MET A 185 2.40 22.59 10.31
C MET A 185 2.28 21.49 9.25
N ALA A 186 1.74 20.34 9.65
CA ALA A 186 1.24 19.32 8.72
C ALA A 186 -0.16 18.84 9.11
N GLU A 187 -0.99 18.52 8.13
CA GLU A 187 -2.32 17.93 8.31
C GLU A 187 -2.37 16.60 7.57
N CYS A 188 -3.02 15.61 8.18
CA CYS A 188 -3.36 14.35 7.56
C CYS A 188 -4.85 14.06 7.75
N HIS A 189 -5.55 13.80 6.65
CA HIS A 189 -6.91 13.29 6.64
C HIS A 189 -6.88 11.88 6.10
N TRP A 190 -7.19 10.93 6.97
CA TRP A 190 -7.22 9.51 6.65
C TRP A 190 -8.60 8.91 6.88
N ASP A 191 -9.31 8.63 5.81
CA ASP A 191 -10.60 7.94 5.85
C ASP A 191 -10.48 6.58 5.20
N CYS A 192 -11.01 5.55 5.85
CA CYS A 192 -10.89 4.15 5.45
C CYS A 192 -12.11 3.35 5.92
N ALA A 193 -13.24 3.49 5.23
CA ALA A 193 -14.42 2.69 5.56
C ALA A 193 -14.27 1.25 5.07
N VAL A 194 -13.94 0.35 6.00
CA VAL A 194 -13.72 -1.07 5.73
C VAL A 194 -14.59 -1.95 6.64
N PRO A 195 -15.92 -1.99 6.42
CA PRO A 195 -16.84 -2.74 7.28
C PRO A 195 -16.57 -4.26 7.28
N HIS A 196 -15.89 -4.79 6.26
CA HIS A 196 -15.54 -6.20 6.15
C HIS A 196 -14.38 -6.63 7.07
N LEU A 197 -13.69 -5.69 7.75
CA LEU A 197 -12.68 -6.02 8.75
C LEU A 197 -13.27 -6.34 10.13
N ILE A 198 -14.55 -6.05 10.35
CA ILE A 198 -15.26 -6.38 11.59
C ILE A 198 -15.24 -7.90 11.80
N GLY A 199 -14.73 -8.31 12.96
CA GLY A 199 -14.58 -9.72 13.34
C GLY A 199 -13.30 -10.39 12.80
N THR A 200 -12.43 -9.66 12.09
CA THR A 200 -11.09 -10.15 11.74
C THR A 200 -10.09 -9.87 12.86
N TYR A 201 -8.92 -10.53 12.83
CA TYR A 201 -7.85 -10.29 13.82
C TYR A 201 -7.43 -8.82 13.92
N ARG A 202 -7.61 -8.01 12.85
CA ARG A 202 -7.22 -6.59 12.83
C ARG A 202 -8.06 -5.70 13.73
N GLU A 203 -9.25 -6.17 14.12
CA GLU A 203 -10.16 -5.42 14.98
C GLU A 203 -10.32 -6.14 16.32
N THR A 204 -9.25 -6.74 16.86
CA THR A 204 -9.26 -7.37 18.20
C THR A 204 -8.38 -6.61 19.19
N GLU A 205 -8.68 -6.75 20.48
CA GLU A 205 -7.86 -6.17 21.55
C GLU A 205 -6.46 -6.80 21.57
N GLU A 206 -6.35 -8.07 21.16
CA GLU A 206 -5.09 -8.83 21.07
C GLU A 206 -4.14 -8.23 20.04
N ALA A 207 -4.64 -7.83 18.87
CA ALA A 207 -3.82 -7.21 17.83
C ALA A 207 -3.33 -5.79 18.22
N GLY A 208 -3.82 -5.26 19.33
CA GLY A 208 -3.32 -4.05 20.00
C GLY A 208 -4.16 -2.80 19.81
N GLY A 209 -5.12 -2.79 18.88
CA GLY A 209 -5.77 -1.54 18.47
C GLY A 209 -6.52 -1.62 17.15
N GLY A 210 -7.16 -0.52 16.79
CA GLY A 210 -8.04 -0.43 15.62
C GLY A 210 -7.46 0.45 14.52
N ASN A 211 -8.19 1.52 14.16
CA ASN A 211 -7.81 2.38 13.04
C ASN A 211 -6.47 3.09 13.24
N LEU A 212 -6.23 3.62 14.44
CA LEU A 212 -5.04 4.41 14.70
C LEU A 212 -3.79 3.53 14.68
N GLN A 213 -3.85 2.31 15.23
CA GLN A 213 -2.71 1.39 15.15
C GLN A 213 -2.50 0.84 13.74
N ASP A 214 -3.55 0.54 12.98
CA ASP A 214 -3.37 -0.04 11.65
C ASP A 214 -2.90 1.01 10.63
N HIS A 215 -3.50 2.20 10.63
CA HIS A 215 -3.21 3.25 9.63
C HIS A 215 -2.36 4.40 10.15
N GLY A 216 -2.41 4.71 11.45
CA GLY A 216 -1.59 5.78 12.05
C GLY A 216 -0.09 5.61 11.75
N PRO A 217 0.47 4.37 11.76
CA PRO A 217 1.85 4.16 11.38
C PRO A 217 2.22 4.59 9.97
N HIS A 218 1.29 4.64 9.02
CA HIS A 218 1.57 5.21 7.71
C HIS A 218 1.72 6.72 7.76
N ALA A 219 0.77 7.40 8.42
CA ALA A 219 0.71 8.86 8.44
C ALA A 219 1.81 9.46 9.33
N PHE A 220 2.01 8.90 10.53
CA PHE A 220 3.02 9.38 11.48
C PHE A 220 4.43 9.21 10.91
N ASP A 221 4.69 8.04 10.32
CA ASP A 221 5.97 7.76 9.66
C ASP A 221 6.26 8.73 8.53
N LEU A 222 5.29 8.96 7.62
CA LEU A 222 5.49 9.85 6.48
C LEU A 222 5.78 11.29 6.89
N VAL A 223 5.03 11.85 7.84
CA VAL A 223 5.26 13.24 8.28
C VAL A 223 6.60 13.37 9.01
N ARG A 224 6.95 12.42 9.88
CA ARG A 224 8.28 12.37 10.51
C ARG A 224 9.38 12.31 9.46
N TRP A 225 9.27 11.38 8.50
CA TRP A 225 10.26 11.18 7.46
C TRP A 225 10.38 12.38 6.53
N TRP A 226 9.27 12.90 6.00
CA TRP A 226 9.27 14.06 5.10
C TRP A 226 9.92 15.28 5.72
N THR A 227 9.59 15.57 6.98
CA THR A 227 10.06 16.78 7.65
C THR A 227 11.41 16.60 8.33
N GLY A 228 11.81 15.36 8.61
CA GLY A 228 13.02 15.03 9.36
C GLY A 228 12.93 15.40 10.85
N ASN A 229 11.71 15.47 11.42
CA ASN A 229 11.52 15.86 12.82
C ASN A 229 10.77 14.80 13.61
N ASP A 230 11.37 14.40 14.72
CA ASP A 230 10.74 13.50 15.68
C ASP A 230 9.65 14.18 16.52
N ILE A 231 8.82 13.34 17.12
CA ILE A 231 7.67 13.75 17.90
C ILE A 231 8.12 13.97 19.35
N LEU A 232 7.84 15.16 19.89
CA LEU A 232 8.14 15.53 21.27
C LEU A 232 6.97 15.21 22.21
N GLN A 233 5.74 15.47 21.77
CA GLN A 233 4.55 15.36 22.61
C GLN A 233 3.29 15.02 21.80
N VAL A 234 2.41 14.24 22.40
CA VAL A 234 1.16 13.74 21.81
C VAL A 234 -0.04 14.21 22.64
N SER A 235 -1.08 14.70 21.95
CA SER A 235 -2.39 14.98 22.51
C SER A 235 -3.46 14.35 21.62
N ALA A 236 -4.35 13.54 22.16
CA ALA A 236 -5.30 12.80 21.32
C ALA A 236 -6.68 12.65 21.93
N SER A 237 -7.65 12.38 21.06
CA SER A 237 -9.01 12.01 21.38
C SER A 237 -9.42 10.87 20.45
N ILE A 238 -9.50 9.66 20.99
CA ILE A 238 -9.92 8.46 20.24
C ILE A 238 -11.30 8.01 20.67
N ARG A 239 -12.05 7.37 19.77
CA ARG A 239 -13.40 6.87 20.01
C ARG A 239 -13.62 5.47 19.44
N ILE A 240 -14.49 4.73 20.11
CA ILE A 240 -15.09 3.49 19.60
C ILE A 240 -16.55 3.82 19.25
N VAL A 241 -16.81 4.11 17.98
CA VAL A 241 -18.13 4.57 17.53
C VAL A 241 -19.01 3.39 17.11
N HIS A 242 -18.48 2.46 16.32
CA HIS A 242 -19.23 1.32 15.82
C HIS A 242 -19.43 0.25 16.92
N PRO A 243 -20.66 -0.18 17.23
CA PRO A 243 -20.96 -0.99 18.42
C PRO A 243 -20.30 -2.38 18.39
N GLN A 244 -20.13 -2.94 17.20
CA GLN A 244 -19.53 -4.27 16.99
C GLN A 244 -18.00 -4.25 17.10
N ARG A 245 -17.36 -3.08 17.16
CA ARG A 245 -15.91 -2.97 17.29
C ARG A 245 -15.47 -3.01 18.75
N PRO A 246 -14.40 -3.75 19.09
CA PRO A 246 -13.81 -3.71 20.42
C PRO A 246 -12.71 -2.64 20.55
N THR A 247 -12.13 -2.18 19.44
CA THR A 247 -11.04 -1.18 19.40
C THR A 247 -11.48 0.10 18.69
N GLU A 248 -10.66 1.15 18.77
CA GLU A 248 -10.99 2.48 18.26
C GLU A 248 -11.14 2.50 16.73
N ASP A 249 -12.14 3.22 16.25
CA ASP A 249 -12.38 3.40 14.81
C ASP A 249 -12.27 4.86 14.38
N THR A 250 -12.15 5.77 15.33
CA THR A 250 -12.02 7.21 15.09
C THR A 250 -10.96 7.81 16.01
N ALA A 251 -10.09 8.65 15.46
CA ALA A 251 -9.03 9.32 16.17
C ALA A 251 -8.82 10.74 15.66
N VAL A 252 -8.62 11.66 16.59
CA VAL A 252 -8.04 12.98 16.34
C VAL A 252 -6.77 13.09 17.17
N VAL A 253 -5.65 13.35 16.51
CA VAL A 253 -4.33 13.39 17.15
C VAL A 253 -3.62 14.68 16.78
N VAL A 254 -3.03 15.34 17.76
CA VAL A 254 -2.16 16.51 17.61
C VAL A 254 -0.79 16.14 18.16
N LEU A 255 0.24 16.31 17.34
CA LEU A 255 1.63 16.03 17.68
C LEU A 255 2.42 17.33 17.66
N GLU A 256 3.19 17.59 18.71
CA GLU A 256 4.23 18.61 18.72
C GLU A 256 5.57 17.94 18.43
N HIS A 257 6.35 18.47 17.50
CA HIS A 257 7.65 17.93 17.10
C HIS A 257 8.79 18.70 17.77
N GLU A 258 9.99 18.11 17.79
CA GLU A 258 11.17 18.70 18.46
C GLU A 258 11.55 20.10 17.96
N ASN A 259 11.31 20.38 16.68
CA ASN A 259 11.57 21.70 16.07
C ASN A 259 10.45 22.73 16.29
N GLY A 260 9.39 22.36 17.02
CA GLY A 260 8.23 23.20 17.29
C GLY A 260 7.13 23.16 16.22
N MET A 261 7.26 22.37 15.14
CA MET A 261 6.14 22.19 14.22
C MET A 261 5.02 21.38 14.89
N VAL A 262 3.79 21.60 14.43
CA VAL A 262 2.62 20.84 14.89
C VAL A 262 2.08 20.00 13.74
N SER A 263 1.75 18.73 13.99
CA SER A 263 0.99 17.93 13.03
C SER A 263 -0.36 17.50 13.58
N PHE A 264 -1.37 17.54 12.71
CA PHE A 264 -2.76 17.22 13.01
C PHE A 264 -3.21 16.02 12.17
N TYR A 265 -3.85 15.05 12.81
CA TYR A 265 -4.34 13.84 12.16
C TYR A 265 -5.81 13.65 12.50
N HIS A 266 -6.62 13.55 11.46
CA HIS A 266 -7.98 13.03 11.53
C HIS A 266 -8.01 11.65 10.89
N MET A 267 -8.44 10.63 11.64
CA MET A 267 -8.55 9.27 11.14
C MET A 267 -9.90 8.66 11.49
N THR A 268 -10.61 8.10 10.52
CA THR A 268 -11.86 7.37 10.78
C THR A 268 -12.04 6.16 9.88
N ARG A 269 -12.73 5.13 10.40
CA ARG A 269 -13.30 4.01 9.62
C ARG A 269 -14.83 4.04 9.58
N VAL A 270 -15.44 5.10 10.10
CA VAL A 270 -16.90 5.24 10.22
C VAL A 270 -17.33 6.45 9.39
N SER A 271 -17.10 6.33 8.08
CA SER A 271 -17.52 7.30 7.09
C SER A 271 -18.50 6.68 6.10
N TYR A 272 -19.28 7.54 5.45
CA TYR A 272 -20.32 7.13 4.52
C TYR A 272 -20.22 7.93 3.22
N GLY A 273 -20.56 7.28 2.10
CA GLY A 273 -20.65 7.93 0.78
C GLY A 273 -19.41 7.73 -0.09
N ARG A 274 -19.29 8.55 -1.14
CA ARG A 274 -18.19 8.43 -2.12
C ARG A 274 -16.82 8.82 -1.57
N GLU A 275 -16.78 9.48 -0.40
CA GLU A 275 -15.56 9.88 0.31
C GLU A 275 -15.06 8.85 1.33
N HIS A 276 -15.57 7.60 1.28
CA HIS A 276 -15.17 6.50 2.16
C HIS A 276 -13.66 6.13 2.14
N TRP A 277 -12.87 6.79 1.29
CA TRP A 277 -11.42 6.74 1.26
C TRP A 277 -10.83 8.14 1.11
N GLN A 278 -9.97 8.52 2.05
CA GLN A 278 -9.14 9.72 1.96
C GLN A 278 -7.74 9.40 2.47
N ASP A 279 -6.74 9.85 1.75
CA ASP A 279 -5.33 9.82 2.15
C ASP A 279 -4.69 11.11 1.63
N LEU A 280 -4.96 12.18 2.38
CA LEU A 280 -4.67 13.56 2.03
C LEU A 280 -3.71 14.16 3.06
N TYR A 281 -2.64 14.78 2.57
CA TYR A 281 -1.71 15.54 3.38
C TYR A 281 -1.67 17.00 2.92
N ARG A 282 -1.54 17.90 3.89
CA ARG A 282 -1.12 19.28 3.65
C ARG A 282 0.09 19.58 4.51
N ILE A 283 1.13 20.15 3.91
CA ILE A 283 2.35 20.57 4.61
C ILE A 283 2.49 22.07 4.40
N TYR A 284 2.59 22.81 5.49
CA TYR A 284 2.67 24.27 5.49
C TYR A 284 4.08 24.69 5.88
N GLY A 285 4.75 25.35 4.95
CA GLY A 285 5.98 26.07 5.19
C GLY A 285 5.78 27.59 5.08
N THR A 286 6.74 28.36 5.57
CA THR A 286 6.68 29.84 5.52
C THR A 286 6.54 30.39 4.11
N ASP A 287 7.03 29.64 3.10
CA ASP A 287 7.17 30.14 1.74
C ASP A 287 6.28 29.37 0.74
N ALA A 288 5.70 28.24 1.15
CA ALA A 288 4.81 27.44 0.30
C ALA A 288 3.94 26.46 1.08
N THR A 289 2.82 26.06 0.47
CA THR A 289 1.95 24.96 0.95
C THR A 289 1.99 23.81 -0.04
N LEU A 290 2.31 22.61 0.42
CA LEU A 290 2.30 21.39 -0.38
C LEU A 290 1.06 20.57 -0.05
N VAL A 291 0.33 20.13 -1.07
CA VAL A 291 -0.84 19.27 -0.96
C VAL A 291 -0.55 17.95 -1.67
N VAL A 292 -0.80 16.83 -1.00
CA VAL A 292 -0.60 15.48 -1.51
C VAL A 292 -1.91 14.72 -1.39
N ARG A 293 -2.47 14.20 -2.49
CA ARG A 293 -3.73 13.44 -2.49
C ARG A 293 -3.55 12.06 -3.12
N ASN A 294 -3.94 11.04 -2.37
CA ASN A 294 -4.06 9.66 -2.84
C ASN A 294 -5.54 9.22 -2.94
N ASP A 295 -6.50 10.15 -2.85
CA ASP A 295 -7.96 9.92 -2.75
C ASP A 295 -8.61 9.27 -3.98
N HIS A 296 -7.94 9.27 -5.14
CA HIS A 296 -8.46 8.66 -6.37
C HIS A 296 -8.18 7.15 -6.50
N HIS A 297 -7.30 6.58 -5.67
CA HIS A 297 -6.83 5.21 -5.83
C HIS A 297 -6.67 4.46 -4.50
N PHE A 298 -6.73 3.13 -4.54
CA PHE A 298 -6.47 2.34 -3.35
C PHE A 298 -4.97 2.47 -2.98
N PRO A 299 -4.63 3.04 -1.80
CA PRO A 299 -3.30 3.60 -1.55
C PRO A 299 -2.18 2.55 -1.42
N THR A 300 -2.53 1.27 -1.33
CA THR A 300 -1.58 0.16 -1.19
C THR A 300 -1.38 -0.63 -2.48
N THR A 301 -2.32 -0.60 -3.43
CA THR A 301 -2.25 -1.37 -4.68
C THR A 301 -2.16 -0.50 -5.93
N SER A 302 -2.39 0.80 -5.80
CA SER A 302 -2.25 1.73 -6.91
C SER A 302 -0.79 1.84 -7.36
N LEU A 303 -0.58 1.76 -8.67
CA LEU A 303 0.67 2.13 -9.32
C LEU A 303 0.65 3.59 -9.79
N GLU A 304 -0.48 4.28 -9.62
CA GLU A 304 -0.60 5.69 -9.92
C GLU A 304 0.06 6.54 -8.83
N SER A 305 0.67 7.64 -9.24
CA SER A 305 1.26 8.56 -8.27
C SER A 305 0.18 9.44 -7.64
N PRO A 306 0.35 9.88 -6.39
CA PRO A 306 -0.50 10.91 -5.81
C PRO A 306 -0.53 12.18 -6.66
N GLU A 307 -1.62 12.93 -6.56
CA GLU A 307 -1.59 14.34 -6.97
C GLU A 307 -0.71 15.11 -5.99
N ILE A 308 0.31 15.80 -6.50
CA ILE A 308 1.23 16.61 -5.70
C ILE A 308 1.19 18.04 -6.23
N VAL A 309 0.72 18.98 -5.41
CA VAL A 309 0.55 20.39 -5.80
C VAL A 309 1.20 21.29 -4.78
N LEU A 310 2.11 22.14 -5.24
CA LEU A 310 2.81 23.14 -4.44
C LEU A 310 2.26 24.54 -4.77
N TYR A 311 1.75 25.20 -3.76
CA TYR A 311 1.20 26.55 -3.82
C TYR A 311 2.19 27.54 -3.21
N ARG A 312 2.45 28.66 -3.89
CA ARG A 312 3.34 29.73 -3.41
C ARG A 312 2.61 31.08 -3.34
N PRO A 313 3.12 32.04 -2.55
CA PRO A 313 2.65 33.42 -2.56
C PRO A 313 2.56 33.99 -3.98
N GLY A 314 1.61 34.90 -4.21
CA GLY A 314 1.34 35.48 -5.54
C GLY A 314 0.54 34.57 -6.48
N GLY A 315 -0.04 33.48 -5.97
CA GLY A 315 -0.93 32.59 -6.73
C GLY A 315 -0.21 31.60 -7.65
N CYS A 316 1.11 31.44 -7.51
CA CYS A 316 1.86 30.46 -8.28
C CYS A 316 1.50 29.03 -7.82
N ILE A 317 1.12 28.20 -8.79
CA ILE A 317 0.75 26.79 -8.59
C ILE A 317 1.69 25.93 -9.43
N GLN A 318 2.37 24.99 -8.78
CA GLN A 318 3.20 24.00 -9.43
C GLN A 318 2.63 22.61 -9.17
N ARG A 319 2.27 21.89 -10.23
CA ARG A 319 1.87 20.49 -10.16
C ARG A 319 3.04 19.59 -10.54
N TYR A 320 3.23 18.51 -9.81
CA TYR A 320 4.24 17.51 -10.13
C TYR A 320 3.55 16.30 -10.73
N ASP A 321 3.82 16.06 -12.01
CA ASP A 321 3.46 14.85 -12.72
C ASP A 321 4.71 13.98 -12.85
N LEU A 322 4.67 12.78 -12.28
CA LEU A 322 5.77 11.83 -12.33
C LEU A 322 5.76 11.01 -13.62
N GLY A 323 4.68 11.11 -14.41
CA GLY A 323 4.48 10.33 -15.61
C GLY A 323 4.35 8.83 -15.35
N HIS A 324 3.85 8.13 -16.36
CA HIS A 324 3.80 6.67 -16.37
C HIS A 324 4.63 6.14 -17.54
N PRO A 325 5.45 5.10 -17.32
CA PRO A 325 6.05 4.37 -18.41
C PRO A 325 4.97 3.88 -19.38
N TRP A 326 5.29 3.85 -20.68
CA TRP A 326 4.41 3.27 -21.70
C TRP A 326 4.30 1.75 -21.60
N ASN A 327 5.08 1.13 -20.71
CA ASN A 327 5.11 -0.30 -20.45
C ASN A 327 4.60 -0.58 -19.02
N LEU A 328 3.71 -1.56 -18.89
CA LEU A 328 3.09 -1.92 -17.61
C LEU A 328 4.07 -2.58 -16.63
N ASP A 329 5.00 -3.41 -17.10
CA ASP A 329 6.02 -4.03 -16.27
C ASP A 329 6.99 -2.96 -15.72
N ASP A 330 7.39 -2.00 -16.56
CA ASP A 330 8.18 -0.85 -16.11
C ASP A 330 7.42 -0.01 -15.08
N THR A 331 6.11 0.13 -15.23
CA THR A 331 5.26 0.84 -14.27
C THR A 331 5.26 0.11 -12.92
N VAL A 332 5.17 -1.21 -12.91
CA VAL A 332 5.27 -2.02 -11.68
C VAL A 332 6.64 -1.82 -11.03
N VAL A 333 7.73 -1.98 -11.79
CA VAL A 333 9.10 -1.87 -11.29
C VAL A 333 9.38 -0.47 -10.73
N GLN A 334 8.83 0.59 -11.33
CA GLN A 334 9.07 1.96 -10.85
C GLN A 334 8.16 2.37 -9.70
N ASN A 335 6.88 2.00 -9.74
CA ASN A 335 5.86 2.59 -8.87
C ASN A 335 5.34 1.65 -7.79
N ASN A 336 5.56 0.32 -7.87
CA ASN A 336 5.05 -0.60 -6.86
C ASN A 336 5.87 -0.49 -5.55
N PRO A 337 5.25 -0.07 -4.43
CA PRO A 337 5.97 0.16 -3.19
C PRO A 337 6.51 -1.13 -2.57
N PHE A 338 5.82 -2.26 -2.70
CA PHE A 338 6.27 -3.56 -2.17
C PHE A 338 7.49 -4.07 -2.93
N TYR A 339 7.51 -3.90 -4.26
CA TYR A 339 8.69 -4.18 -5.07
C TYR A 339 9.89 -3.33 -4.63
N ASN A 340 9.71 -2.00 -4.59
CA ASN A 340 10.78 -1.07 -4.26
C ASN A 340 11.34 -1.28 -2.83
N GLN A 341 10.47 -1.62 -1.88
CA GLN A 341 10.83 -1.93 -0.50
C GLN A 341 11.63 -3.23 -0.39
N LEU A 342 11.16 -4.31 -1.05
CA LEU A 342 11.87 -5.59 -1.04
C LEU A 342 13.22 -5.49 -1.74
N LYS A 343 13.28 -4.77 -2.87
CA LYS A 343 14.53 -4.50 -3.58
C LYS A 343 15.53 -3.80 -2.66
N ALA A 344 15.12 -2.72 -1.99
CA ALA A 344 15.98 -2.00 -1.05
C ALA A 344 16.43 -2.85 0.15
N PHE A 345 15.56 -3.73 0.64
CA PHE A 345 15.90 -4.67 1.72
C PHE A 345 16.95 -5.71 1.26
N CYS A 346 16.79 -6.28 0.07
CA CYS A 346 17.76 -7.24 -0.46
C CYS A 346 19.10 -6.55 -0.77
N GLU A 347 19.06 -5.35 -1.34
CA GLU A 347 20.26 -4.54 -1.59
C GLU A 347 21.01 -4.22 -0.29
N CYS A 348 20.33 -3.91 0.82
CA CYS A 348 21.03 -3.62 2.07
C CYS A 348 21.69 -4.86 2.68
N ILE A 349 21.10 -6.04 2.52
CA ILE A 349 21.69 -7.31 2.93
C ILE A 349 22.92 -7.62 2.06
N LEU A 350 22.78 -7.56 0.74
CA LEU A 350 23.84 -7.90 -0.22
C LEU A 350 25.06 -6.98 -0.08
N ASN A 351 24.84 -5.70 0.24
CA ASN A 351 25.89 -4.70 0.37
C ASN A 351 26.34 -4.44 1.81
N ASP A 352 25.78 -5.17 2.79
CA ASP A 352 25.99 -4.96 4.23
C ASP A 352 25.80 -3.50 4.68
N THR A 353 24.78 -2.82 4.16
CA THR A 353 24.44 -1.44 4.55
C THR A 353 23.28 -1.42 5.55
N GLU A 354 23.05 -0.27 6.16
CA GLU A 354 21.88 -0.07 7.03
C GLU A 354 20.58 -0.04 6.18
N PRO A 355 19.48 -0.66 6.63
CA PRO A 355 18.18 -0.52 6.00
C PRO A 355 17.70 0.93 5.93
N ARG A 356 16.95 1.28 4.88
CA ARG A 356 16.41 2.63 4.69
C ARG A 356 15.32 3.02 5.70
N VAL A 357 14.72 2.01 6.34
CA VAL A 357 13.68 2.18 7.37
C VAL A 357 14.05 1.26 8.52
N THR A 358 14.55 1.87 9.59
CA THR A 358 15.15 1.17 10.73
C THR A 358 14.09 0.63 11.69
N GLY A 359 14.49 -0.22 12.63
CA GLY A 359 13.62 -0.63 13.74
C GLY A 359 13.19 0.57 14.60
N GLU A 360 14.09 1.53 14.81
CA GLU A 360 13.83 2.77 15.54
C GLU A 360 12.74 3.62 14.85
N ASP A 361 12.71 3.67 13.52
CA ASP A 361 11.63 4.33 12.78
C ASP A 361 10.25 3.75 13.14
N GLY A 362 10.15 2.42 13.20
CA GLY A 362 8.92 1.71 13.57
C GLY A 362 8.55 1.90 15.04
N MET A 363 9.54 1.88 15.93
CA MET A 363 9.32 2.07 17.38
C MET A 363 8.83 3.48 17.70
N HIS A 364 9.46 4.54 17.15
CA HIS A 364 9.02 5.92 17.38
C HIS A 364 7.56 6.17 16.94
N VAL A 365 7.14 5.50 15.88
CA VAL A 365 5.75 5.54 15.40
C VAL A 365 4.81 4.85 16.37
N MET A 366 5.19 3.67 16.89
CA MET A 366 4.40 2.95 17.88
C MET A 366 4.33 3.68 19.23
N GLU A 367 5.41 4.33 19.66
CA GLU A 367 5.41 5.20 20.84
C GLU A 367 4.35 6.30 20.71
N ALA A 368 4.23 6.93 19.53
CA ALA A 368 3.23 7.96 19.27
C ALA A 368 1.78 7.41 19.27
N VAL A 369 1.56 6.23 18.69
CA VAL A 369 0.24 5.55 18.70
C VAL A 369 -0.18 5.24 20.14
N ILE A 370 0.70 4.62 20.93
CA ILE A 370 0.39 4.22 22.31
C ILE A 370 0.23 5.46 23.19
N ALA A 371 1.06 6.49 23.02
CA ALA A 371 0.91 7.77 23.70
C ALA A 371 -0.42 8.46 23.37
N ALA A 372 -0.93 8.33 22.14
CA ALA A 372 -2.25 8.85 21.76
C ALA A 372 -3.38 8.13 22.51
N TYR A 373 -3.31 6.81 22.66
CA TYR A 373 -4.27 6.05 23.46
C TYR A 373 -4.28 6.50 24.92
N VAL A 374 -3.09 6.60 25.53
CA VAL A 374 -2.94 7.06 26.92
C VAL A 374 -3.43 8.50 27.09
N SER A 375 -3.09 9.39 26.15
CA SER A 375 -3.53 10.79 26.15
C SER A 375 -5.06 10.91 26.14
N SER A 376 -5.73 10.15 25.27
CA SER A 376 -7.19 10.15 25.15
C SER A 376 -7.89 9.63 26.41
N LEU A 377 -7.33 8.60 27.05
CA LEU A 377 -7.91 8.02 28.26
C LEU A 377 -7.69 8.96 29.47
N LYS A 378 -6.46 9.43 29.68
CA LYS A 378 -6.09 10.24 30.86
C LYS A 378 -6.43 11.73 30.71
N GLY A 379 -6.71 12.21 29.50
CA GLY A 379 -6.98 13.63 29.23
C GLY A 379 -5.76 14.55 29.39
N ILE A 380 -4.55 14.02 29.15
CA ILE A 380 -3.29 14.73 29.32
C ILE A 380 -2.46 14.70 28.03
N LYS A 381 -1.53 15.65 27.89
CA LYS A 381 -0.49 15.55 26.87
C LYS A 381 0.61 14.58 27.34
N VAL A 382 1.05 13.68 26.47
CA VAL A 382 2.06 12.65 26.77
C VAL A 382 3.36 12.99 26.05
N LYS A 383 4.48 13.09 26.78
CA LYS A 383 5.81 13.34 26.19
C LYS A 383 6.44 12.05 25.71
N LEU A 384 7.25 12.14 24.66
CA LEU A 384 8.08 11.04 24.15
C LEU A 384 9.55 11.21 24.56
N PRO A 385 10.34 10.11 24.67
CA PRO A 385 9.95 8.71 24.45
C PRO A 385 8.99 8.20 25.53
N PHE A 386 8.00 7.41 25.13
CA PHE A 386 7.00 6.83 26.03
C PHE A 386 7.29 5.34 26.20
N ARG A 387 7.68 4.94 27.41
CA ARG A 387 8.19 3.59 27.70
C ARG A 387 7.40 2.86 28.79
N GLU A 388 6.21 3.34 29.12
CA GLU A 388 5.36 2.63 30.08
C GLU A 388 4.66 1.47 29.38
N ASP A 389 4.63 0.31 30.02
CA ASP A 389 3.79 -0.80 29.58
C ASP A 389 2.32 -0.48 29.84
N VAL A 390 1.52 -0.53 28.78
CA VAL A 390 0.09 -0.22 28.81
C VAL A 390 -0.69 -1.49 28.51
N ASP A 391 -1.61 -1.85 29.40
CA ASP A 391 -2.61 -2.88 29.10
C ASP A 391 -3.65 -2.29 28.14
N LEU A 392 -3.40 -2.49 26.85
CA LEU A 392 -4.26 -1.99 25.77
C LEU A 392 -5.66 -2.60 25.83
N ARG A 393 -5.81 -3.84 26.30
CA ARG A 393 -7.15 -4.47 26.42
C ARG A 393 -7.98 -3.75 27.46
N LYS A 394 -7.39 -3.52 28.64
CA LYS A 394 -8.05 -2.73 29.69
C LYS A 394 -8.36 -1.32 29.20
N LEU A 395 -7.43 -0.68 28.49
CA LEU A 395 -7.61 0.66 27.93
C LEU A 395 -8.81 0.73 26.98
N PHE A 396 -8.95 -0.20 26.02
CA PHE A 396 -10.08 -0.16 25.09
C PHE A 396 -11.41 -0.42 25.77
N ARG A 397 -11.46 -1.28 26.79
CA ARG A 397 -12.68 -1.48 27.59
C ARG A 397 -13.10 -0.20 28.31
N GLU A 398 -12.16 0.49 28.95
CA GLU A 398 -12.44 1.77 29.61
C GLU A 398 -12.91 2.84 28.61
N ILE A 399 -12.32 2.89 27.42
CA ILE A 399 -12.75 3.78 26.35
C ILE A 399 -14.16 3.43 25.86
N LYS A 400 -14.45 2.14 25.66
CA LYS A 400 -15.77 1.66 25.23
C LYS A 400 -16.84 1.98 26.26
N GLU A 401 -16.54 1.82 27.55
CA GLU A 401 -17.45 2.20 28.64
C GLU A 401 -17.67 3.72 28.72
N ARG A 402 -16.61 4.52 28.58
CA ARG A 402 -16.68 5.98 28.52
C ARG A 402 -17.56 6.44 27.34
N ASP A 403 -17.32 5.88 26.16
CA ASP A 403 -17.98 6.27 24.92
C ASP A 403 -19.44 5.78 24.89
N GLY A 404 -19.73 4.57 25.35
CA GLY A 404 -21.10 4.05 25.46
C GLY A 404 -21.99 4.86 26.42
N LYS A 405 -21.41 5.56 27.41
CA LYS A 405 -22.12 6.49 28.30
C LYS A 405 -22.39 7.85 27.62
N ASN A 406 -21.39 8.39 26.92
CA ASN A 406 -21.41 9.76 26.40
C ASN A 406 -21.98 9.86 24.99
N LEU A 407 -21.91 8.79 24.22
CA LEU A 407 -22.34 8.70 22.83
C LEU A 407 -23.37 7.58 22.70
N LYS A 408 -24.62 7.86 23.09
CA LYS A 408 -25.74 6.95 22.80
C LYS A 408 -26.06 7.01 21.31
N TYR A 409 -25.35 6.23 20.51
CA TYR A 409 -25.71 6.02 19.13
C TYR A 409 -26.77 4.91 19.05
N ASP A 410 -27.95 5.24 18.54
CA ASP A 410 -28.99 4.24 18.22
C ASP A 410 -28.60 3.51 16.92
N TYR A 411 -27.58 2.65 17.00
CA TYR A 411 -27.22 1.71 15.95
C TYR A 411 -28.11 0.47 16.04
N THR A 412 -29.44 0.65 16.01
CA THR A 412 -30.33 -0.48 15.75
C THR A 412 -30.15 -0.89 14.29
N ILE A 413 -29.74 -2.14 14.05
CA ILE A 413 -29.56 -2.70 12.69
C ILE A 413 -30.83 -2.51 11.84
N ASP A 414 -32.00 -2.47 12.48
CA ASP A 414 -33.30 -2.23 11.86
C ASP A 414 -33.47 -0.80 11.31
N ASN A 415 -32.70 0.18 11.80
CA ASN A 415 -32.71 1.57 11.36
C ASN A 415 -31.60 1.90 10.34
N LEU A 416 -30.68 0.97 10.07
CA LEU A 416 -29.84 1.09 8.89
C LEU A 416 -30.75 0.95 7.66
N PRO A 417 -30.72 1.89 6.70
CA PRO A 417 -31.50 1.72 5.49
C PRO A 417 -31.11 0.39 4.86
N LYS A 418 -32.08 -0.55 4.82
CA LYS A 418 -31.93 -1.77 4.03
C LYS A 418 -31.44 -1.34 2.66
N PRO A 419 -30.39 -1.95 2.10
CA PRO A 419 -29.76 -1.45 0.88
C PRO A 419 -30.84 -1.22 -0.17
N ALA A 420 -31.14 0.04 -0.47
CA ALA A 420 -32.27 0.44 -1.30
C ALA A 420 -32.09 0.01 -2.77
N VAL A 421 -30.94 -0.57 -3.08
CA VAL A 421 -30.62 -1.20 -4.35
C VAL A 421 -29.67 -2.35 -3.99
N SER A 422 -29.93 -3.56 -4.48
CA SER A 422 -28.86 -4.55 -4.63
C SER A 422 -27.89 -4.00 -5.68
N LEU A 423 -27.07 -3.02 -5.31
CA LEU A 423 -25.87 -2.75 -6.04
C LEU A 423 -25.07 -4.03 -5.90
N LYS A 424 -25.09 -4.84 -6.95
CA LYS A 424 -23.93 -5.64 -7.33
C LYS A 424 -22.80 -4.63 -7.52
N ALA A 425 -22.27 -4.10 -6.41
CA ALA A 425 -20.94 -3.57 -6.40
C ALA A 425 -20.09 -4.71 -6.98
N PRO A 426 -19.20 -4.44 -7.95
CA PRO A 426 -18.18 -5.42 -8.25
C PRO A 426 -17.39 -5.57 -6.95
N LEU A 427 -17.71 -6.61 -6.18
CA LEU A 427 -16.71 -7.28 -5.39
C LEU A 427 -15.56 -7.47 -6.38
N TYR A 428 -14.45 -6.80 -6.14
CA TYR A 428 -13.15 -7.21 -6.67
C TYR A 428 -12.81 -8.57 -6.05
N ALA A 429 -13.66 -9.56 -6.30
CA ALA A 429 -13.30 -10.95 -6.24
C ALA A 429 -12.34 -11.13 -7.40
N PHE A 430 -11.08 -11.41 -7.08
CA PHE A 430 -10.16 -12.07 -8.00
C PHE A 430 -10.92 -13.24 -8.63
N ARG A 431 -11.45 -13.06 -9.84
CA ARG A 431 -11.87 -14.19 -10.67
C ARG A 431 -10.57 -14.77 -11.22
N PRO A 432 -10.20 -16.02 -10.87
CA PRO A 432 -9.11 -16.67 -11.56
C PRO A 432 -9.44 -16.70 -13.06
N PRO A 433 -8.43 -16.60 -13.95
CA PRO A 433 -8.65 -16.65 -15.37
C PRO A 433 -9.41 -17.93 -15.72
N ARG A 434 -10.48 -17.81 -16.50
CA ARG A 434 -11.17 -18.96 -17.08
C ARG A 434 -10.22 -19.62 -18.08
N THR A 435 -9.39 -20.56 -17.62
CA THR A 435 -8.80 -21.55 -18.52
C THR A 435 -9.93 -22.49 -18.94
N LYS A 436 -10.16 -22.57 -20.25
CA LYS A 436 -11.03 -23.59 -20.85
C LYS A 436 -10.24 -24.90 -20.88
N GLU A 437 -10.12 -25.56 -19.75
CA GLU A 437 -9.76 -26.97 -19.73
C GLU A 437 -10.87 -27.72 -19.02
N LYS A 438 -11.51 -28.63 -19.78
CA LYS A 438 -12.50 -29.56 -19.27
C LYS A 438 -11.77 -30.53 -18.37
N TRP A 439 -11.97 -30.41 -17.07
CA TRP A 439 -11.68 -31.51 -16.15
C TRP A 439 -12.88 -32.45 -16.20
N SER A 440 -12.62 -33.71 -16.48
CA SER A 440 -13.61 -34.79 -16.50
C SER A 440 -14.15 -35.03 -15.10
N ASP A 441 -15.47 -35.15 -15.00
CA ASP A 441 -16.19 -35.51 -13.78
C ASP A 441 -15.88 -36.96 -13.39
N GLU A 442 -14.84 -37.19 -12.61
CA GLU A 442 -14.67 -38.41 -11.83
C GLU A 442 -13.69 -38.12 -10.69
N GLU A 443 -14.24 -38.03 -9.47
CA GLU A 443 -13.61 -38.05 -8.12
C GLU A 443 -14.21 -36.98 -7.19
N HIS A 444 -15.50 -37.13 -6.87
CA HIS A 444 -16.09 -36.57 -5.65
C HIS A 444 -16.02 -37.62 -4.53
N GLY A 445 -15.26 -37.30 -3.49
CA GLY A 445 -15.30 -37.99 -2.22
C GLY A 445 -15.05 -37.02 -1.07
N MET A 446 -16.12 -36.73 -0.32
CA MET A 446 -16.13 -36.28 1.07
C MET A 446 -15.80 -34.81 1.38
N ILE A 447 -16.81 -33.93 1.36
CA ILE A 447 -17.06 -32.96 2.45
C ILE A 447 -18.57 -32.79 2.60
N GLY A 448 -19.08 -32.97 3.82
CA GLY A 448 -20.50 -33.11 4.17
C GLY A 448 -21.34 -31.85 4.07
N GLU A 449 -22.62 -32.08 3.77
CA GLU A 449 -23.73 -31.13 3.67
C GLU A 449 -24.19 -30.62 5.04
N ALA A 450 -24.35 -29.30 5.17
CA ALA A 450 -25.47 -28.69 5.89
C ALA A 450 -25.57 -27.20 5.51
N GLY A 451 -26.62 -26.82 4.78
CA GLY A 451 -27.07 -25.42 4.68
C GLY A 451 -27.08 -24.76 3.30
N TYR A 452 -27.53 -25.46 2.25
CA TYR A 452 -27.95 -24.82 0.99
C TYR A 452 -29.29 -25.42 0.55
N ASP A 453 -30.39 -24.91 1.10
CA ASP A 453 -31.72 -25.29 0.64
C ASP A 453 -32.72 -24.14 0.79
N ALA A 454 -32.73 -23.26 -0.22
CA ALA A 454 -33.86 -22.42 -0.60
C ALA A 454 -33.46 -21.57 -1.82
N LEU A 455 -33.40 -22.17 -3.03
CA LEU A 455 -33.54 -21.44 -4.31
C LEU A 455 -33.59 -22.40 -5.52
N THR A 456 -34.49 -23.37 -5.51
CA THR A 456 -34.81 -24.15 -6.73
C THR A 456 -36.29 -24.45 -6.85
N THR A 457 -37.10 -23.40 -7.07
CA THR A 457 -38.38 -23.59 -7.77
C THR A 457 -38.69 -22.37 -8.64
N SER A 458 -39.08 -22.65 -9.89
CA SER A 458 -39.58 -21.71 -10.90
C SER A 458 -38.54 -21.12 -11.86
N LEU A 459 -38.09 -21.93 -12.82
CA LEU A 459 -37.78 -21.47 -14.18
C LEU A 459 -37.94 -22.63 -15.17
N LYS A 460 -39.18 -23.03 -15.46
CA LYS A 460 -39.55 -23.72 -16.70
C LYS A 460 -40.95 -23.27 -17.13
N ARG A 461 -41.07 -22.98 -18.44
CA ARG A 461 -42.24 -22.47 -19.21
C ARG A 461 -42.33 -20.94 -19.15
N SER A 462 -42.35 -20.18 -20.24
CA SER A 462 -42.54 -20.50 -21.66
C SER A 462 -42.23 -19.24 -22.49
N CYS A 463 -41.49 -19.38 -23.59
CA CYS A 463 -41.61 -18.48 -24.73
C CYS A 463 -42.98 -18.66 -25.38
N ILE A 464 -43.67 -17.58 -25.75
CA ILE A 464 -44.56 -17.47 -26.92
C ILE A 464 -44.77 -15.97 -27.20
N CYS A 465 -44.38 -15.53 -28.39
CA CYS A 465 -44.79 -14.28 -29.02
C CYS A 465 -46.31 -14.26 -29.25
N ARG A 466 -47.00 -13.16 -28.90
CA ARG A 466 -48.21 -12.71 -29.61
C ARG A 466 -48.30 -11.19 -29.64
N THR A 467 -48.27 -10.65 -30.85
CA THR A 467 -48.83 -9.37 -31.29
C THR A 467 -50.37 -9.39 -31.22
N ARG A 468 -51.01 -8.35 -30.67
CA ARG A 468 -52.07 -7.53 -31.31
C ARG A 468 -52.78 -6.57 -30.32
N ALA A 469 -52.93 -5.35 -30.82
CA ALA A 469 -53.87 -4.27 -30.54
C ALA A 469 -55.05 -4.48 -29.57
N ALA A 470 -55.30 -3.45 -28.75
CA ALA A 470 -56.64 -2.99 -28.39
C ALA A 470 -56.62 -1.46 -28.14
N SER A 471 -57.68 -0.83 -28.62
CA SER A 471 -57.93 0.59 -28.86
C SER A 471 -58.67 1.30 -27.71
N THR A 472 -58.43 2.62 -27.57
CA THR A 472 -59.34 3.75 -27.19
C THR A 472 -60.36 3.55 -26.05
N THR A 473 -60.46 4.40 -25.01
CA THR A 473 -61.02 5.78 -25.04
C THR A 473 -60.82 6.56 -23.70
N GLY A 474 -60.63 7.89 -23.80
CA GLY A 474 -61.05 8.96 -22.84
C GLY A 474 -60.30 9.11 -21.49
N THR A 475 -59.88 10.27 -20.98
CA THR A 475 -60.17 11.70 -21.23
C THR A 475 -59.05 12.61 -20.65
N SER A 476 -58.80 13.74 -21.33
CA SER A 476 -58.22 15.06 -20.95
C SER A 476 -57.55 15.26 -19.57
N GLU A 477 -56.41 15.95 -19.40
CA GLU A 477 -56.01 17.27 -19.94
C GLU A 477 -54.48 17.43 -20.07
N ARG A 478 -54.06 18.24 -21.05
CA ARG A 478 -52.68 18.70 -21.25
C ARG A 478 -52.42 19.98 -20.46
N ARG A 479 -51.28 20.07 -19.77
CA ARG A 479 -50.47 21.29 -19.73
C ARG A 479 -48.99 20.94 -19.95
N SER A 480 -48.43 21.64 -20.92
CA SER A 480 -47.10 21.52 -21.51
C SER A 480 -46.03 22.24 -20.71
N TRP A 481 -44.81 21.69 -20.68
CA TRP A 481 -43.59 22.49 -20.82
C TRP A 481 -42.57 21.71 -21.66
N ARG A 482 -42.16 22.32 -22.79
CA ARG A 482 -41.06 21.89 -23.67
C ARG A 482 -39.77 22.59 -23.22
N CYS A 483 -38.64 21.89 -23.29
CA CYS A 483 -37.39 22.49 -23.75
C CYS A 483 -36.64 21.47 -24.64
N LYS A 484 -36.11 22.00 -25.75
CA LYS A 484 -35.61 21.31 -26.94
C LYS A 484 -34.15 20.85 -26.76
N ALA A 485 -33.81 19.78 -27.49
CA ALA A 485 -32.47 19.36 -27.86
C ALA A 485 -32.34 19.45 -29.38
N GLU A 486 -31.17 19.85 -29.88
CA GLU A 486 -30.64 19.80 -31.27
C GLU A 486 -29.16 20.28 -31.11
N ASP A 487 -28.09 19.73 -31.68
CA ASP A 487 -27.87 18.70 -32.70
C ASP A 487 -26.45 18.12 -32.59
N ARG A 488 -26.25 16.91 -33.14
CA ARG A 488 -24.95 16.26 -33.41
C ARG A 488 -24.40 16.68 -34.77
N VAL A 489 -23.07 16.77 -34.91
CA VAL A 489 -22.35 16.55 -36.18
C VAL A 489 -21.00 15.86 -35.93
N GLU A 490 -20.68 14.87 -36.76
CA GLU A 490 -19.47 14.04 -36.82
C GLU A 490 -18.26 14.78 -37.45
N LEU A 491 -17.02 14.30 -37.20
CA LEU A 491 -15.80 14.73 -37.91
C LEU A 491 -14.99 13.55 -38.43
N PRO A 492 -14.42 13.61 -39.66
CA PRO A 492 -13.45 12.62 -40.15
C PRO A 492 -11.99 13.13 -40.15
N GLY A 493 -11.08 12.20 -39.85
CA GLY A 493 -9.71 11.96 -40.36
C GLY A 493 -8.74 13.08 -40.77
N GLY A 494 -7.48 12.95 -40.33
CA GLY A 494 -6.30 13.20 -41.18
C GLY A 494 -5.17 14.10 -40.63
N LEU A 495 -4.08 13.46 -40.19
CA LEU A 495 -2.64 13.73 -40.43
C LEU A 495 -2.03 15.17 -40.44
N TYR A 496 -0.80 15.20 -39.88
CA TYR A 496 0.34 16.15 -40.04
C TYR A 496 0.55 17.32 -39.04
N SER A 497 1.75 17.29 -38.47
CA SER A 497 2.52 18.28 -37.67
C SER A 497 3.41 19.12 -38.62
N PRO A 498 4.24 20.10 -38.18
CA PRO A 498 4.07 21.27 -37.31
C PRO A 498 4.51 22.58 -38.05
N LYS A 499 4.34 23.78 -37.46
CA LYS A 499 5.35 24.88 -37.41
C LYS A 499 4.79 26.25 -36.98
N SER A 500 5.57 26.88 -36.08
CA SER A 500 5.92 28.30 -35.96
C SER A 500 4.86 29.41 -36.01
N GLY A 501 4.81 30.23 -34.96
CA GLY A 501 4.18 31.56 -35.03
C GLY A 501 4.14 32.30 -33.69
N GLN A 502 5.19 33.07 -33.43
CA GLN A 502 5.33 34.13 -32.42
C GLN A 502 4.18 35.17 -32.48
N LEU A 503 3.51 35.49 -31.36
CA LEU A 503 3.39 36.82 -30.65
C LEU A 503 1.90 37.19 -30.43
N PRO A 504 1.53 38.19 -29.59
CA PRO A 504 1.94 38.51 -28.22
C PRO A 504 0.72 38.73 -27.27
N TYR A 505 1.03 39.05 -26.01
CA TYR A 505 0.22 39.72 -24.99
C TYR A 505 -0.78 40.78 -25.51
N GLU A 506 -1.99 40.79 -24.92
CA GLU A 506 -2.65 41.95 -24.27
C GLU A 506 -4.06 41.54 -23.77
N GLY A 507 -4.40 41.88 -22.51
CA GLY A 507 -5.73 41.71 -21.91
C GLY A 507 -5.73 41.20 -20.49
#